data_AF-A0A7D8UD95-F1
#
_entry.id   AF-A0A7D8UD95-F1
#
_cell.length_a   1.000
_cell.length_b   1.000
_cell.length_c   1.000
_cell.angle_alpha   90.00
_cell.angle_beta   90.00
_cell.angle_gamma   90.00
#
_symmetry.space_group_name_H-M   'P 1'
#
loop_
_entity.id
_entity.type
_entity.pdbx_description
1 polymer ?
#
loop_
_entity_poly.entity_id
_entity_poly.type
_entity_poly.pdbx_seq_one_letter_code
_entity_poly.pdbx_strand_id
1 'polypeptide(L)'
;MKETEGLAGELRPQVGSYVAERIAEFDQIDAERRGELEALAGYVRDRLASDKPVNLTFVCTHNSRRSHLAQLWTAVAAVKYAVEGIHTFSGGTEATAMNSRTVDALRRTGMTITTDDTAPLLAADSNPRYRVRFGPKQTDQTCFSKIYDQAPNPASEFAAVMTCSHADENCPVVRGCDFRIAVRYEDPKVADGTPEEASAYDERSRQIAREMLYMMSQVARH
;
A
#
# COMPACT_ATOMS: atom_id res chain seq x y z
N MET A 1 17.21 -29.62 -0.78
CA MET A 1 16.07 -28.69 -0.75
C MET A 1 16.13 -27.84 -2.00
N LYS A 2 15.28 -28.13 -2.99
CA LYS A 2 15.19 -27.28 -4.18
C LYS A 2 14.34 -26.08 -3.81
N GLU A 3 14.95 -24.90 -3.77
CA GLU A 3 14.21 -23.65 -3.85
C GLU A 3 13.37 -23.72 -5.12
N THR A 4 12.06 -23.76 -4.97
CA THR A 4 11.15 -23.64 -6.12
C THR A 4 11.29 -22.21 -6.59
N GLU A 5 12.08 -21.98 -7.64
CA GLU A 5 12.03 -20.76 -8.42
C GLU A 5 10.60 -20.62 -8.92
N GLY A 6 9.81 -19.77 -8.25
CA GLY A 6 8.48 -19.41 -8.70
C GLY A 6 8.58 -18.75 -10.06
N LEU A 7 7.66 -19.10 -10.97
CA LEU A 7 7.59 -18.48 -12.29
C LEU A 7 7.50 -16.95 -12.14
N ALA A 8 8.14 -16.23 -13.06
CA ALA A 8 7.97 -14.79 -13.20
C ALA A 8 6.46 -14.46 -13.26
N GLY A 9 5.96 -13.72 -12.27
CA GLY A 9 4.55 -13.33 -12.16
C GLY A 9 3.77 -13.93 -11.00
N GLU A 10 4.33 -14.84 -10.19
CA GLU A 10 3.59 -15.47 -9.09
C GLU A 10 3.88 -14.88 -7.71
N LEU A 11 2.81 -14.55 -6.98
CA LEU A 11 2.88 -14.21 -5.56
C LEU A 11 3.41 -15.40 -4.75
N ARG A 12 4.05 -15.11 -3.62
CA ARG A 12 4.44 -16.15 -2.66
C ARG A 12 3.20 -16.92 -2.19
N PRO A 13 3.30 -18.24 -1.93
CA PRO A 13 2.12 -19.06 -1.65
C PRO A 13 1.19 -18.51 -0.55
N GLN A 14 1.75 -18.10 0.60
CA GLN A 14 0.96 -17.54 1.70
C GLN A 14 0.29 -16.20 1.34
N VAL A 15 1.00 -15.33 0.61
CA VAL A 15 0.43 -14.07 0.11
C VAL A 15 -0.67 -14.37 -0.92
N GLY A 16 -0.46 -15.35 -1.80
CA GLY A 16 -1.44 -15.80 -2.78
C GLY A 16 -2.72 -16.32 -2.13
N SER A 17 -2.61 -17.14 -1.07
CA SER A 17 -3.76 -17.59 -0.29
C SER A 17 -4.50 -16.43 0.36
N TYR A 18 -3.78 -15.52 1.02
CA TYR A 18 -4.38 -14.33 1.63
C TYR A 18 -5.11 -13.48 0.58
N VAL A 19 -4.51 -13.25 -0.59
CA VAL A 19 -5.12 -12.51 -1.70
C VAL A 19 -6.39 -13.18 -2.20
N ALA A 20 -6.40 -14.52 -2.33
CA ALA A 20 -7.58 -15.26 -2.77
C ALA A 20 -8.77 -15.06 -1.81
N GLU A 21 -8.52 -15.09 -0.50
CA GLU A 21 -9.55 -14.79 0.50
C GLU A 21 -10.08 -13.36 0.36
N ARG A 22 -9.20 -12.35 0.19
CA ARG A 22 -9.63 -10.95 0.04
C ARG A 22 -10.44 -10.71 -1.23
N ILE A 23 -10.15 -11.42 -2.32
CA ILE A 23 -10.94 -11.36 -3.57
C ILE A 23 -12.36 -11.90 -3.34
N ALA A 24 -12.50 -12.98 -2.54
CA ALA A 24 -13.80 -13.55 -2.21
C ALA A 24 -14.68 -12.62 -1.34
N GLU A 25 -14.10 -11.55 -0.76
CA GLU A 25 -14.78 -10.58 0.09
C GLU A 25 -15.22 -9.31 -0.66
N PHE A 26 -15.09 -9.21 -1.99
CA PHE A 26 -15.40 -7.97 -2.73
C PHE A 26 -16.84 -7.47 -2.54
N ASP A 27 -17.78 -8.35 -2.21
CA ASP A 27 -19.16 -8.03 -1.83
C ASP A 27 -19.25 -7.18 -0.54
N GLN A 28 -18.22 -7.19 0.31
CA GLN A 28 -18.11 -6.34 1.50
C GLN A 28 -17.70 -4.89 1.20
N ILE A 29 -17.38 -4.55 -0.05
CA ILE A 29 -17.09 -3.17 -0.45
C ILE A 29 -18.42 -2.51 -0.83
N ASP A 30 -18.85 -1.53 -0.05
CA ASP A 30 -20.08 -0.78 -0.32
C ASP A 30 -20.01 0.02 -1.64
N ALA A 31 -21.18 0.47 -2.10
CA ALA A 31 -21.32 1.13 -3.40
C ALA A 31 -20.58 2.49 -3.47
N GLU A 32 -20.51 3.23 -2.36
CA GLU A 32 -19.82 4.52 -2.29
C GLU A 32 -18.31 4.31 -2.46
N ARG A 33 -17.73 3.41 -1.67
CA ARG A 33 -16.31 3.03 -1.77
C ARG A 33 -15.99 2.42 -3.14
N ARG A 34 -16.87 1.61 -3.74
CA ARG A 34 -16.67 1.12 -5.12
C ARG A 34 -16.58 2.27 -6.13
N GLY A 35 -17.35 3.34 -5.96
CA GLY A 35 -17.26 4.53 -6.80
C GLY A 35 -15.91 5.24 -6.68
N GLU A 36 -15.39 5.41 -5.46
CA GLU A 36 -14.05 5.97 -5.22
C GLU A 36 -12.96 5.10 -5.87
N LEU A 37 -13.03 3.78 -5.68
CA LEU A 37 -12.07 2.84 -6.26
C LEU A 37 -12.15 2.77 -7.79
N GLU A 38 -13.35 2.90 -8.37
CA GLU A 38 -13.54 2.96 -9.82
C GLU A 38 -12.94 4.23 -10.41
N ALA A 39 -13.07 5.38 -9.74
CA ALA A 39 -12.43 6.62 -10.18
C ALA A 39 -10.90 6.50 -10.18
N LEU A 40 -10.32 5.86 -9.16
CA LEU A 40 -8.87 5.57 -9.14
C LEU A 40 -8.47 4.58 -10.24
N ALA A 41 -9.26 3.53 -10.48
CA ALA A 41 -9.03 2.58 -11.58
C ALA A 41 -9.09 3.27 -12.95
N GLY A 42 -10.04 4.20 -13.14
CA GLY A 42 -10.16 5.02 -14.34
C GLY A 42 -8.89 5.82 -14.62
N TYR A 43 -8.37 6.53 -13.62
CA TYR A 43 -7.08 7.23 -13.75
C TYR A 43 -5.95 6.28 -14.19
N VAL A 44 -5.85 5.10 -13.57
CA VAL A 44 -4.82 4.11 -13.93
C VAL A 44 -4.98 3.66 -15.39
N ARG A 45 -6.20 3.32 -15.82
CA ARG A 45 -6.48 2.90 -17.21
C ARG A 45 -6.14 4.01 -18.21
N ASP A 46 -6.54 5.24 -17.96
CA ASP A 46 -6.28 6.37 -18.86
C ASP A 46 -4.78 6.63 -19.05
N ARG A 47 -4.00 6.49 -17.97
CA ARG A 47 -2.53 6.60 -18.01
C ARG A 47 -1.91 5.46 -18.81
N LEU A 48 -2.32 4.22 -18.57
CA LEU A 48 -1.84 3.06 -19.33
C LEU A 48 -2.18 3.17 -20.82
N ALA A 49 -3.41 3.55 -21.17
CA ALA A 49 -3.85 3.76 -22.55
C ALA A 49 -3.08 4.88 -23.27
N SER A 50 -2.51 5.81 -22.50
CA SER A 50 -1.70 6.91 -23.02
C SER A 50 -0.19 6.63 -23.00
N ASP A 51 0.24 5.39 -22.70
CA ASP A 51 1.64 5.00 -22.52
C ASP A 51 2.40 5.91 -21.53
N LYS A 52 1.70 6.39 -20.49
CA LYS A 52 2.26 7.22 -19.43
C LYS A 52 2.56 6.39 -18.19
N PRO A 53 3.62 6.73 -17.43
CA PRO A 53 3.90 6.06 -16.17
C PRO A 53 2.72 6.21 -15.20
N VAL A 54 2.34 5.11 -14.55
CA VAL A 54 1.32 5.10 -13.50
C VAL A 54 2.02 5.19 -12.15
N ASN A 55 2.17 6.41 -11.64
CA ASN A 55 2.72 6.63 -10.32
C ASN A 55 1.57 6.89 -9.32
N LEU A 56 1.47 6.05 -8.28
CA LEU A 56 0.47 6.16 -7.22
C LEU A 56 1.17 6.45 -5.89
N THR A 57 0.99 7.66 -5.35
CA THR A 57 1.54 8.05 -4.05
C THR A 57 0.45 8.05 -2.99
N PHE A 58 0.52 7.09 -2.06
CA PHE A 58 -0.41 6.99 -0.94
C PHE A 58 0.03 7.92 0.19
N VAL A 59 -0.84 8.86 0.58
CA VAL A 59 -0.52 9.92 1.53
C VAL A 59 -1.30 9.74 2.83
N CYS A 60 -0.61 9.81 3.96
CA CYS A 60 -1.19 9.99 5.31
C CYS A 60 -0.28 10.90 6.13
N THR A 61 -0.73 11.44 7.26
CA THR A 61 0.02 12.46 8.03
C THR A 61 1.51 12.12 8.28
N HIS A 62 1.80 10.98 8.92
CA HIS A 62 3.16 10.65 9.39
C HIS A 62 3.91 9.61 8.53
N ASN A 63 3.32 9.18 7.40
CA ASN A 63 3.82 8.05 6.61
C ASN A 63 4.27 6.85 7.45
N SER A 64 3.36 6.33 8.30
CA SER A 64 3.73 5.35 9.33
C SER A 64 2.91 4.07 9.27
N ARG A 65 1.62 4.17 8.91
CA ARG A 65 0.65 3.05 8.94
C ARG A 65 -0.08 2.90 7.60
N ARG A 66 -1.30 3.44 7.49
CA ARG A 66 -2.24 3.32 6.35
C ARG A 66 -1.61 3.48 4.97
N SER A 67 -0.76 4.49 4.78
CA SER A 67 -0.11 4.73 3.48
C SER A 67 0.85 3.61 3.06
N HIS A 68 1.55 2.97 4.01
CA HIS A 68 2.41 1.82 3.72
C HIS A 68 1.59 0.57 3.39
N LEU A 69 0.50 0.34 4.13
CA LEU A 69 -0.43 -0.76 3.82
C LEU A 69 -0.98 -0.59 2.40
N ALA A 70 -1.45 0.60 2.04
CA ALA A 70 -2.02 0.87 0.73
C ALA A 70 -0.99 0.78 -0.40
N GLN A 71 0.22 1.29 -0.20
CA GLN A 71 1.34 1.13 -1.14
C GLN A 71 1.59 -0.35 -1.44
N LEU A 72 1.80 -1.15 -0.39
CA LEU A 72 2.18 -2.56 -0.55
C LEU A 72 1.04 -3.41 -1.12
N TRP A 73 -0.20 -3.21 -0.66
CA TRP A 73 -1.34 -3.96 -1.20
C TRP A 73 -1.65 -3.60 -2.65
N THR A 74 -1.39 -2.36 -3.07
CA THR A 74 -1.51 -1.99 -4.49
C THR A 74 -0.42 -2.64 -5.33
N ALA A 75 0.82 -2.72 -4.82
CA ALA A 75 1.91 -3.43 -5.50
C ALA A 75 1.61 -4.94 -5.63
N VAL A 76 1.08 -5.56 -4.57
CA VAL A 76 0.61 -6.95 -4.59
C VAL A 76 -0.50 -7.14 -5.61
N ALA A 77 -1.47 -6.21 -5.67
CA ALA A 77 -2.58 -6.28 -6.61
C ALA A 77 -2.09 -6.17 -8.06
N ALA A 78 -1.14 -5.26 -8.36
CA ALA A 78 -0.55 -5.15 -9.70
C ALA A 78 0.08 -6.48 -10.15
N VAL A 79 0.83 -7.15 -9.26
CA VAL A 79 1.38 -8.49 -9.54
C VAL A 79 0.27 -9.52 -9.72
N LYS A 80 -0.73 -9.54 -8.83
CA LYS A 80 -1.83 -10.51 -8.88
C LYS A 80 -2.59 -10.48 -10.21
N TYR A 81 -2.82 -9.29 -10.75
CA TYR A 81 -3.58 -9.08 -11.98
C TYR A 81 -2.69 -8.90 -13.22
N ALA A 82 -1.38 -9.09 -13.10
CA ALA A 82 -0.40 -8.92 -14.17
C ALA A 82 -0.49 -7.56 -14.87
N VAL A 83 -0.76 -6.50 -14.10
CA VAL A 83 -0.79 -5.11 -14.61
C VAL A 83 0.61 -4.52 -14.48
N GLU A 84 1.28 -4.36 -15.61
CA GLU A 84 2.62 -3.77 -15.69
C GLU A 84 2.57 -2.23 -15.66
N GLY A 85 3.73 -1.59 -15.45
CA GLY A 85 3.85 -0.12 -15.46
C GLY A 85 3.28 0.60 -14.24
N ILE A 86 2.87 -0.15 -13.21
CA ILE A 86 2.37 0.40 -11.94
C ILE A 86 3.52 0.63 -10.95
N HIS A 87 3.71 1.88 -10.54
CA HIS A 87 4.66 2.25 -9.49
C HIS A 87 3.90 2.76 -8.27
N THR A 88 4.23 2.20 -7.11
CA THR A 88 3.55 2.55 -5.85
C THR A 88 4.52 3.18 -4.86
N PHE A 89 4.08 4.27 -4.28
CA PHE A 89 4.84 5.11 -3.37
C PHE A 89 4.01 5.42 -2.14
N SER A 90 4.67 5.88 -1.09
CA SER A 90 3.97 6.45 0.05
C SER A 90 4.74 7.60 0.65
N GLY A 91 4.01 8.52 1.24
CA GLY A 91 4.59 9.61 1.99
C GLY A 91 3.60 10.26 2.93
N GLY A 92 4.06 11.29 3.61
CA GLY A 92 3.25 12.07 4.52
C GLY A 92 3.58 13.54 4.48
N THR A 93 2.85 14.33 5.26
CA THR A 93 3.22 15.73 5.52
C THR A 93 4.44 15.79 6.43
N GLU A 94 4.64 14.75 7.23
CA GLU A 94 5.76 14.57 8.14
C GLU A 94 6.31 13.15 7.97
N ALA A 95 7.62 13.01 8.18
CA ALA A 95 8.31 11.72 8.19
C ALA A 95 8.62 11.29 9.63
N THR A 96 8.30 10.05 9.96
CA THR A 96 8.63 9.43 11.25
C THR A 96 9.34 8.09 10.99
N ALA A 97 8.62 6.98 11.16
CA ALA A 97 9.06 5.63 10.82
C ALA A 97 7.85 4.80 10.36
N MET A 98 8.10 3.80 9.51
CA MET A 98 7.10 2.76 9.25
C MET A 98 6.88 1.99 10.56
N ASN A 99 5.64 2.00 11.07
CA ASN A 99 5.32 1.47 12.38
C ASN A 99 5.59 -0.05 12.43
N SER A 100 6.24 -0.54 13.48
CA SER A 100 6.55 -1.96 13.65
C SER A 100 5.30 -2.85 13.61
N ARG A 101 4.15 -2.39 14.11
CA ARG A 101 2.88 -3.13 14.07
C ARG A 101 2.33 -3.26 12.66
N THR A 102 2.59 -2.26 11.81
CA THR A 102 2.30 -2.34 10.37
C THR A 102 3.18 -3.40 9.71
N VAL A 103 4.47 -3.43 10.06
CA VAL A 103 5.40 -4.48 9.60
C VAL A 103 4.92 -5.87 10.04
N ASP A 104 4.52 -6.02 11.30
CA ASP A 104 4.10 -7.32 11.84
C ASP A 104 2.77 -7.79 11.24
N ALA A 105 1.82 -6.88 10.98
CA ALA A 105 0.58 -7.21 10.28
C ALA A 105 0.85 -7.73 8.85
N LEU A 106 1.76 -7.09 8.12
CA LEU A 106 2.16 -7.55 6.77
C LEU A 106 2.93 -8.87 6.80
N ARG A 107 3.74 -9.11 7.83
CA ARG A 107 4.40 -10.41 8.03
C ARG A 107 3.40 -11.53 8.25
N ARG A 108 2.32 -11.28 9.01
CA ARG A 108 1.23 -12.25 9.24
C ARG A 108 0.48 -12.65 7.97
N THR A 109 0.55 -11.85 6.90
CA THR A 109 -0.03 -12.22 5.58
C THR A 109 0.91 -13.02 4.69
N GLY A 110 2.10 -13.39 5.19
CA GLY A 110 3.11 -14.15 4.44
C GLY A 110 4.13 -13.30 3.69
N MET A 111 4.11 -11.97 3.83
CA MET A 111 5.19 -11.13 3.28
C MET A 111 6.47 -11.32 4.11
N THR A 112 7.62 -11.42 3.44
CA THR A 112 8.91 -11.36 4.14
C THR A 112 9.38 -9.93 4.21
N ILE A 113 9.62 -9.45 5.42
CA ILE A 113 10.08 -8.09 5.68
C ILE A 113 11.38 -8.15 6.50
N THR A 114 12.47 -7.72 5.88
CA THR A 114 13.80 -7.63 6.48
C THR A 114 14.23 -6.17 6.60
N THR A 115 15.06 -5.86 7.58
CA THR A 115 15.72 -4.55 7.73
C THR A 115 17.20 -4.79 7.97
N ASP A 116 18.05 -3.90 7.46
CA ASP A 116 19.49 -3.95 7.70
C ASP A 116 19.85 -3.42 9.11
N ASP A 117 18.92 -2.70 9.76
CA ASP A 117 19.03 -2.34 11.17
C ASP A 117 18.75 -3.57 12.06
N THR A 118 19.80 -4.32 12.37
CA THR A 118 19.78 -5.50 13.25
C THR A 118 19.90 -5.14 14.74
N ALA A 119 19.83 -3.86 15.10
CA ALA A 119 19.92 -3.42 16.48
C ALA A 119 18.74 -4.01 17.30
N PRO A 120 19.01 -4.68 18.44
CA PRO A 120 17.97 -5.35 19.24
C PRO A 120 16.89 -4.39 19.77
N LEU A 121 17.15 -3.09 19.72
CA LEU A 121 16.19 -2.01 19.90
C LEU A 121 16.50 -0.96 18.83
N LEU A 122 15.64 -0.83 17.81
CA LEU A 122 15.62 0.37 16.99
C LEU A 122 15.46 1.56 17.95
N ALA A 123 16.36 2.55 17.86
CA ALA A 123 16.20 3.79 18.63
C ALA A 123 14.80 4.37 18.39
N ALA A 124 14.19 4.97 19.41
CA ALA A 124 12.83 5.52 19.30
C ALA A 124 12.66 6.52 18.13
N ASP A 125 13.75 7.13 17.67
CA ASP A 125 13.80 8.08 16.57
C ASP A 125 14.39 7.50 15.26
N SER A 126 14.55 6.18 15.15
CA SER A 126 15.08 5.58 13.93
C SER A 126 14.00 5.44 12.85
N ASN A 127 14.38 5.67 11.59
CA ASN A 127 13.55 5.47 10.41
C ASN A 127 14.14 4.33 9.55
N PRO A 128 13.99 3.07 9.99
CA PRO A 128 14.59 1.93 9.32
C PRO A 128 14.06 1.76 7.90
N ARG A 129 14.91 1.17 7.04
CA ARG A 129 14.54 0.82 5.66
C ARG A 129 14.20 -0.66 5.60
N TYR A 130 12.94 -0.96 5.37
CA TYR A 130 12.42 -2.31 5.23
C TYR A 130 12.45 -2.76 3.77
N ARG A 131 13.05 -3.91 3.50
CA ARG A 131 12.88 -4.64 2.25
C ARG A 131 11.70 -5.61 2.40
N VAL A 132 10.68 -5.44 1.57
CA VAL A 132 9.44 -6.23 1.58
C VAL A 132 9.38 -7.10 0.32
N ARG A 133 9.21 -8.42 0.51
CA ARG A 133 9.04 -9.41 -0.56
C ARG A 133 7.72 -10.15 -0.43
N PHE A 134 6.90 -10.05 -1.48
CA PHE A 134 5.60 -10.72 -1.59
C PHE A 134 5.43 -11.55 -2.88
N GLY A 135 6.33 -11.39 -3.85
CA GLY A 135 6.33 -12.10 -5.14
C GLY A 135 7.76 -12.30 -5.67
N PRO A 136 7.97 -12.26 -7.00
CA PRO A 136 9.30 -12.37 -7.61
C PRO A 136 10.22 -11.25 -7.13
N LYS A 137 11.54 -11.49 -7.08
CA LYS A 137 12.53 -10.54 -6.54
C LYS A 137 12.46 -9.14 -7.19
N GLN A 138 12.10 -9.04 -8.47
CA GLN A 138 11.92 -7.77 -9.17
C GLN A 138 10.78 -6.89 -8.62
N THR A 139 9.88 -7.48 -7.84
CA THR A 139 8.73 -6.80 -7.20
C THR A 139 9.04 -6.34 -5.78
N ASP A 140 10.23 -6.65 -5.25
CA ASP A 140 10.68 -6.27 -3.91
C ASP A 140 10.51 -4.74 -3.72
N GLN A 141 9.90 -4.34 -2.61
CA GLN A 141 9.68 -2.95 -2.26
C GLN A 141 10.63 -2.51 -1.16
N THR A 142 11.13 -1.27 -1.23
CA THR A 142 11.85 -0.63 -0.13
C THR A 142 10.94 0.38 0.56
N CYS A 143 10.57 0.11 1.80
CA CYS A 143 9.65 0.93 2.59
C CYS A 143 10.37 1.61 3.75
N PHE A 144 10.19 2.91 3.86
CA PHE A 144 10.65 3.76 4.96
C PHE A 144 9.79 5.02 4.97
N SER A 145 9.69 5.67 6.13
CA SER A 145 8.87 6.87 6.28
C SER A 145 9.53 8.06 5.59
N LYS A 146 8.75 8.88 4.88
CA LYS A 146 9.25 10.05 4.15
C LYS A 146 8.14 11.04 3.87
N ILE A 147 8.53 12.28 3.56
CA ILE A 147 7.60 13.30 3.08
C ILE A 147 7.15 12.91 1.65
N TYR A 148 5.91 13.24 1.27
CA TYR A 148 5.33 12.81 0.00
C TYR A 148 6.11 13.27 -1.23
N ASP A 149 6.83 14.39 -1.18
CA ASP A 149 7.67 14.92 -2.26
C ASP A 149 9.15 14.55 -2.13
N GLN A 150 9.51 13.75 -1.12
CA GLN A 150 10.87 13.27 -0.92
C GLN A 150 11.16 12.04 -1.79
N ALA A 151 12.32 12.03 -2.45
CA ALA A 151 12.81 10.87 -3.18
C ALA A 151 12.79 9.59 -2.30
N PRO A 152 12.39 8.42 -2.86
CA PRO A 152 12.19 8.13 -4.28
C PRO A 152 10.78 8.45 -4.80
N ASN A 153 9.93 9.17 -4.06
CA ASN A 153 8.61 9.54 -4.58
C ASN A 153 8.73 10.44 -5.82
N PRO A 154 7.77 10.34 -6.75
CA PRO A 154 7.71 11.24 -7.90
C PRO A 154 7.45 12.68 -7.44
N ALA A 155 8.14 13.64 -8.06
CA ALA A 155 7.91 15.06 -7.81
C ALA A 155 6.75 15.64 -8.64
N SER A 156 6.34 14.95 -9.72
CA SER A 156 5.26 15.34 -10.61
C SER A 156 4.62 14.12 -11.30
N GLU A 157 3.47 14.33 -11.93
CA GLU A 157 2.80 13.32 -12.76
C GLU A 157 2.48 12.01 -12.00
N PHE A 158 1.82 12.18 -10.87
CA PHE A 158 1.38 11.08 -10.02
C PHE A 158 -0.03 11.33 -9.45
N ALA A 159 -0.73 10.25 -9.12
CA ALA A 159 -1.94 10.33 -8.34
C ALA A 159 -1.62 10.42 -6.84
N ALA A 160 -2.15 11.44 -6.17
CA ALA A 160 -2.16 11.54 -4.72
C ALA A 160 -3.40 10.83 -4.16
N VAL A 161 -3.20 9.68 -3.51
CA VAL A 161 -4.28 8.90 -2.87
C VAL A 161 -4.26 9.17 -1.37
N MET A 162 -5.23 9.96 -0.89
CA MET A 162 -5.31 10.38 0.50
C MET A 162 -5.96 9.27 1.33
N THR A 163 -5.16 8.66 2.22
CA THR A 163 -5.57 7.49 3.04
C THR A 163 -6.00 7.85 4.46
N CYS A 164 -5.74 9.08 4.88
CA CYS A 164 -6.12 9.54 6.22
C CYS A 164 -7.61 9.90 6.30
N SER A 165 -8.20 9.58 7.45
CA SER A 165 -9.62 9.79 7.78
C SER A 165 -10.00 11.24 8.12
N HIS A 166 -9.07 12.20 8.09
CA HIS A 166 -9.41 13.57 8.45
C HIS A 166 -10.10 14.26 7.27
N ALA A 167 -11.33 14.69 7.54
CA ALA A 167 -12.19 15.44 6.64
C ALA A 167 -11.46 16.68 6.07
N ASP A 168 -11.86 17.09 4.88
CA ASP A 168 -11.18 17.93 3.89
C ASP A 168 -10.63 19.30 4.32
N GLU A 169 -10.69 19.73 5.58
CA GLU A 169 -10.29 21.07 6.00
C GLU A 169 -8.77 21.29 6.15
N ASN A 170 -8.00 20.22 6.36
CA ASN A 170 -6.53 20.29 6.49
C ASN A 170 -5.79 19.35 5.52
N CYS A 171 -6.47 18.87 4.48
CA CYS A 171 -5.88 17.93 3.56
C CYS A 171 -4.79 18.67 2.75
N PRO A 172 -3.50 18.33 2.91
CA PRO A 172 -2.40 19.11 2.37
C PRO A 172 -2.57 19.27 0.86
N VAL A 173 -2.21 20.46 0.36
CA VAL A 173 -2.05 20.68 -1.07
C VAL A 173 -0.84 19.86 -1.51
N VAL A 174 -1.09 18.64 -2.00
CA VAL A 174 -0.06 17.76 -2.54
C VAL A 174 0.36 18.33 -3.89
N ARG A 175 1.49 19.03 -3.92
CA ARG A 175 2.03 19.63 -5.15
C ARG A 175 2.55 18.53 -6.09
N GLY A 176 2.45 18.77 -7.38
CA GLY A 176 2.95 17.87 -8.42
C GLY A 176 2.00 16.74 -8.83
N CYS A 177 0.95 16.45 -8.04
CA CYS A 177 -0.04 15.47 -8.46
C CYS A 177 -0.91 16.00 -9.61
N ASP A 178 -1.21 15.14 -10.58
CA ASP A 178 -2.14 15.42 -11.69
C ASP A 178 -3.53 14.80 -11.47
N PHE A 179 -3.63 13.93 -10.45
CA PHE A 179 -4.88 13.36 -9.97
C PHE A 179 -4.87 13.30 -8.44
N ARG A 180 -6.00 13.57 -7.80
CA ARG A 180 -6.14 13.53 -6.35
C ARG A 180 -7.45 12.90 -5.97
N ILE A 181 -7.40 11.89 -5.10
CA ILE A 181 -8.59 11.18 -4.62
C ILE A 181 -8.44 10.84 -3.15
N ALA A 182 -9.56 10.82 -2.43
CA ALA A 182 -9.63 10.32 -1.07
C ALA A 182 -10.07 8.84 -1.08
N VAL A 183 -9.30 7.97 -0.44
CA VAL A 183 -9.65 6.58 -0.15
C VAL A 183 -9.36 6.36 1.33
N ARG A 184 -10.27 6.83 2.17
CA ARG A 184 -10.01 7.05 3.60
C ARG A 184 -10.12 5.76 4.41
N TYR A 185 -9.27 5.66 5.42
CA TYR A 185 -9.24 4.54 6.36
C TYR A 185 -9.07 5.04 7.81
N GLU A 186 -9.74 4.40 8.77
CA GLU A 186 -9.49 4.64 10.19
C GLU A 186 -8.06 4.22 10.55
N ASP A 187 -7.40 5.02 11.40
CA ASP A 187 -6.04 4.71 11.82
C ASP A 187 -6.06 3.56 12.85
N PRO A 188 -5.37 2.42 12.62
CA PRO A 188 -5.33 1.34 13.61
C PRO A 188 -4.63 1.75 14.90
N LYS A 189 -3.98 2.94 14.93
CA LYS A 189 -3.49 3.61 16.13
C LYS A 189 -4.54 3.71 17.26
N VAL A 190 -5.84 3.71 16.94
CA VAL A 190 -6.90 3.73 17.96
C VAL A 190 -6.83 2.56 18.95
N ALA A 191 -6.19 1.46 18.56
CA ALA A 191 -5.98 0.28 19.39
C ALA A 191 -4.56 0.19 19.97
N ASP A 192 -3.69 1.18 19.77
CA ASP A 192 -2.32 1.14 20.29
C ASP A 192 -2.33 1.03 21.82
N GLY A 193 -1.60 0.05 22.36
CA GLY A 193 -1.53 -0.24 23.80
C GLY A 193 -2.70 -1.06 24.36
N THR A 194 -3.65 -1.48 23.52
CA THR A 194 -4.79 -2.32 23.92
C THR A 194 -4.55 -3.80 23.59
N PRO A 195 -5.28 -4.75 24.21
CA PRO A 195 -5.24 -6.16 23.81
C PRO A 195 -5.64 -6.41 22.34
N GLU A 196 -6.44 -5.52 21.76
CA GLU A 196 -6.96 -5.61 20.38
C GLU A 196 -6.01 -4.99 19.34
N GLU A 197 -4.81 -4.56 19.75
CA GLU A 197 -3.87 -3.88 18.87
C GLU A 197 -3.53 -4.70 17.62
N ALA A 198 -3.12 -5.96 17.78
CA ALA A 198 -2.74 -6.80 16.64
C ALA A 198 -3.90 -7.01 15.65
N SER A 199 -5.11 -7.27 16.17
CA SER A 199 -6.31 -7.49 15.35
C SER A 199 -6.76 -6.22 14.63
N ALA A 200 -6.62 -5.04 15.23
CA ALA A 200 -6.94 -3.77 14.59
C ALA A 200 -6.05 -3.48 13.37
N TYR A 201 -4.74 -3.77 13.48
CA TYR A 201 -3.83 -3.63 12.33
C TYR A 201 -4.10 -4.69 11.25
N ASP A 202 -4.42 -5.92 11.65
CA ASP A 202 -4.78 -6.98 10.70
C ASP A 202 -6.07 -6.66 9.95
N GLU A 203 -7.08 -6.17 10.66
CA GLU A 203 -8.36 -5.75 10.10
C GLU A 203 -8.17 -4.59 9.11
N ARG A 204 -7.37 -3.58 9.49
CA ARG A 204 -7.05 -2.47 8.60
C ARG A 204 -6.30 -2.95 7.35
N SER A 205 -5.34 -3.84 7.51
CA SER A 205 -4.61 -4.45 6.40
C SER A 205 -5.56 -5.23 5.48
N ARG A 206 -6.48 -6.01 6.05
CA ARG A 206 -7.49 -6.81 5.35
C ARG A 206 -8.41 -5.96 4.49
N GLN A 207 -8.96 -4.88 5.07
CA GLN A 207 -9.79 -3.92 4.34
C GLN A 207 -9.03 -3.30 3.17
N ILE A 208 -7.83 -2.75 3.42
CA ILE A 208 -7.01 -2.11 2.38
C ILE A 208 -6.65 -3.11 1.28
N ALA A 209 -6.28 -4.34 1.63
CA ALA A 209 -5.98 -5.41 0.68
C ALA A 209 -7.16 -5.67 -0.24
N ARG A 210 -8.36 -5.89 0.34
CA ARG A 210 -9.60 -6.12 -0.40
C ARG A 210 -9.88 -4.98 -1.39
N GLU A 211 -9.78 -3.74 -0.95
CA GLU A 211 -10.09 -2.57 -1.75
C GLU A 211 -9.07 -2.33 -2.88
N MET A 212 -7.77 -2.48 -2.62
CA MET A 212 -6.74 -2.31 -3.65
C MET A 212 -6.76 -3.45 -4.67
N LEU A 213 -7.08 -4.68 -4.23
CA LEU A 213 -7.34 -5.81 -5.13
C LEU A 213 -8.55 -5.54 -6.01
N TYR A 214 -9.65 -5.03 -5.45
CA TYR A 214 -10.83 -4.68 -6.23
C TYR A 214 -10.52 -3.59 -7.27
N MET A 215 -9.87 -2.50 -6.86
CA MET A 215 -9.47 -1.41 -7.76
C MET A 215 -8.64 -1.94 -8.93
N MET A 216 -7.60 -2.72 -8.66
CA MET A 216 -6.76 -3.28 -9.72
C MET A 216 -7.51 -4.29 -10.59
N SER A 217 -8.49 -5.01 -10.05
CA SER A 217 -9.35 -5.88 -10.85
C SER A 217 -10.20 -5.10 -11.85
N GLN A 218 -10.59 -3.85 -11.54
CA GLN A 218 -11.30 -2.97 -12.48
C GLN A 218 -10.35 -2.37 -13.52
N VAL A 219 -9.05 -2.26 -13.22
CA VAL A 219 -8.04 -1.90 -14.22
C VAL A 219 -7.88 -3.05 -15.23
N ALA A 220 -7.70 -4.29 -14.76
CA ALA A 220 -7.37 -5.45 -15.60
C ALA A 220 -8.55 -6.01 -16.44
N ARG A 221 -9.78 -5.54 -16.22
CA ARG A 221 -10.97 -5.96 -16.98
C ARG A 221 -11.11 -5.29 -18.35
N HIS A 222 -10.25 -4.32 -18.66
CA HIS A 222 -10.27 -3.50 -19.85
C HIS A 222 -8.94 -3.60 -20.60
#